data_AF-A0A368Z2A6-F1
#
_entry.id   AF-A0A368Z2A6-F1
#
_cell.length_a   1.000
_cell.length_b   1.000
_cell.length_c   1.000
_cell.angle_alpha   90.00
_cell.angle_beta   90.00
_cell.angle_gamma   90.00
#
_symmetry.space_group_name_H-M   'P 1'
#
loop_
_entity.id
_entity.type
_entity.pdbx_description
1 polymer ?
#
loop_
_entity_poly.entity_id
_entity_poly.type
_entity_poly.pdbx_seq_one_letter_code
_entity_poly.pdbx_strand_id
1 'polypeptide(L)'
;MFCPECGEEIGENHKFCGSCGHKLVEDEHQLTVSTKVDEEANRLNQDKYSPKSSSSNWNWPAFLFGPFWYLYKGMVKKAVLIFIIGSVTAYVIPGIGALAVWLYCGFKGNDDLEKHLAKKYN
;
A
#
# COMPACT_ATOMS: atom_id res chain seq x y z
N MET A 1 2.35 50.49 8.36
CA MET A 1 3.58 49.73 8.69
C MET A 1 4.48 49.69 7.46
N PHE A 2 5.81 49.60 7.56
CA PHE A 2 6.67 49.60 6.36
C PHE A 2 7.05 48.18 5.91
N CYS A 3 7.17 47.97 4.60
CA CYS A 3 7.58 46.69 4.04
C CYS A 3 9.04 46.38 4.42
N PRO A 4 9.35 45.18 4.94
CA PRO A 4 10.72 44.84 5.32
C PRO A 4 11.67 44.72 4.12
N GLU A 5 11.15 44.41 2.93
CA GLU A 5 11.95 44.19 1.73
C GLU A 5 12.24 45.47 0.93
N CYS A 6 11.25 46.37 0.81
CA CYS A 6 11.41 47.58 -0.03
C CYS A 6 11.23 48.90 0.71
N GLY A 7 10.81 48.88 1.98
CA GLY A 7 10.62 50.09 2.78
C GLY A 7 9.37 50.91 2.45
N GLU A 8 8.51 50.44 1.54
CA GLU A 8 7.26 51.13 1.18
C GLU A 8 6.26 51.14 2.33
N GLU A 9 5.45 52.20 2.45
CA GLU A 9 4.37 52.27 3.43
C GLU A 9 3.21 51.33 3.06
N ILE A 10 2.86 50.44 3.97
CA ILE A 10 1.79 49.46 3.83
C ILE A 10 0.61 49.90 4.72
N GLY A 11 -0.55 50.05 4.09
CA GLY A 11 -1.83 50.26 4.75
C GLY A 11 -2.30 49.04 5.56
N GLU A 12 -3.25 49.24 6.46
CA GLU A 12 -3.73 48.16 7.32
C GLU A 12 -4.55 47.13 6.52
N ASN A 13 -4.25 45.83 6.71
CA ASN A 13 -4.87 44.64 6.06
C ASN A 13 -4.39 44.21 4.66
N HIS A 14 -3.20 44.61 4.20
CA HIS A 14 -2.63 44.08 2.96
C HIS A 14 -1.87 42.76 3.15
N LYS A 15 -2.27 41.72 2.40
CA LYS A 15 -1.62 40.39 2.42
C LYS A 15 -0.25 40.36 1.72
N PHE A 16 0.00 41.31 0.84
CA PHE A 16 1.22 41.48 0.06
C PHE A 16 1.52 42.97 -0.11
N CYS A 17 2.81 43.34 -0.25
CA CYS A 17 3.23 44.69 -0.57
C CYS A 17 2.89 45.03 -2.03
N GLY A 18 2.19 46.14 -2.26
CA GLY A 18 1.80 46.58 -3.60
C GLY A 18 2.96 47.12 -4.46
N SER A 19 4.10 47.45 -3.84
CA SER A 19 5.26 48.04 -4.53
C SER A 19 6.27 46.97 -4.99
N CYS A 20 6.64 46.02 -4.12
CA CYS A 20 7.62 44.98 -4.45
C CYS A 20 7.03 43.57 -4.57
N GLY A 21 5.79 43.34 -4.14
CA GLY A 21 5.14 42.03 -4.17
C GLY A 21 5.45 41.11 -2.98
N HIS A 22 6.20 41.56 -1.98
CA HIS A 22 6.55 40.75 -0.79
C HIS A 22 5.29 40.34 0.00
N LYS A 23 5.18 39.06 0.40
CA LYS A 23 4.05 38.53 1.18
C LYS A 23 4.19 38.90 2.64
N LEU A 24 3.14 39.47 3.23
CA LEU A 24 3.15 40.05 4.59
C LEU A 24 2.40 39.21 5.62
N VAL A 25 1.89 38.05 5.21
CA VAL A 25 1.18 37.12 6.10
C VAL A 25 2.07 35.91 6.33
N GLU A 26 2.61 35.81 7.55
CA GLU A 26 3.09 34.55 8.09
C GLU A 26 1.86 33.71 8.46
N ASP A 27 1.57 32.72 7.62
CA ASP A 27 0.48 31.77 7.85
C ASP A 27 0.87 30.87 9.05
N GLU A 28 0.31 31.14 10.24
CA GLU A 28 0.37 30.25 11.42
C GLU A 28 -0.27 28.85 11.19
N HIS A 29 -0.73 28.57 9.98
CA HIS A 29 -1.47 27.35 9.62
C HIS A 29 -0.57 26.26 9.01
N GLN A 30 0.69 26.13 9.42
CA GLN A 30 1.58 25.05 8.94
C GLN A 30 1.99 24.02 9.99
N LEU A 31 1.84 24.28 11.30
CA LEU A 31 2.26 23.31 12.32
C LEU A 31 1.24 22.19 12.60
N THR A 32 -0.04 22.40 12.31
CA THR A 32 -1.12 21.43 12.62
C THR A 32 -1.56 20.59 11.42
N VAL A 33 -1.07 20.91 10.22
CA VAL A 33 -1.48 20.26 8.97
C VAL A 33 -0.61 19.04 8.66
N SER A 34 0.70 19.08 8.95
CA SER A 34 1.63 17.98 8.62
C SER A 34 1.23 16.66 9.29
N THR A 35 0.84 16.70 10.56
CA THR A 35 0.52 15.47 11.31
C THR A 35 -0.77 14.80 10.84
N LYS A 36 -1.76 15.57 10.38
CA LYS A 36 -3.05 15.03 9.91
C LYS A 36 -2.95 14.49 8.49
N VAL A 37 -2.17 15.14 7.62
CA VAL A 37 -1.99 14.71 6.23
C VAL A 37 -1.25 13.37 6.16
N ASP A 38 -0.21 13.17 6.98
CA ASP A 38 0.54 11.91 7.00
C ASP A 38 -0.30 10.76 7.59
N GLU A 39 -1.11 11.03 8.62
CA GLU A 39 -2.00 10.03 9.22
C GLU A 39 -3.14 9.63 8.27
N GLU A 40 -3.75 10.59 7.57
CA GLU A 40 -4.84 10.34 6.61
C GLU A 40 -4.32 9.64 5.33
N ALA A 41 -3.16 10.03 4.82
CA ALA A 41 -2.51 9.34 3.70
C ALA A 41 -2.14 7.89 4.08
N ASN A 42 -1.72 7.65 5.33
CA ASN A 42 -1.43 6.30 5.82
C ASN A 42 -2.71 5.48 6.00
N ARG A 43 -3.80 6.06 6.53
CA ARG A 43 -5.12 5.43 6.64
C ARG A 43 -5.70 5.05 5.28
N LEU A 44 -5.63 5.95 4.29
CA LEU A 44 -6.10 5.67 2.92
C LEU A 44 -5.30 4.56 2.25
N ASN A 45 -4.00 4.46 2.53
CA ASN A 45 -3.17 3.34 2.06
C ASN A 45 -3.48 2.03 2.80
N GLN A 46 -3.82 2.10 4.09
CA GLN A 46 -4.19 0.96 4.92
C GLN A 46 -5.56 0.40 4.54
N ASP A 47 -6.55 1.26 4.24
CA ASP A 47 -7.88 0.85 3.79
C ASP A 47 -7.84 0.17 2.41
N LYS A 48 -6.95 0.64 1.53
CA LYS A 48 -6.66 -0.02 0.24
C LYS A 48 -6.06 -1.43 0.44
N TYR A 49 -5.43 -1.65 1.59
CA TYR A 49 -4.81 -2.90 1.99
C TYR A 49 -5.56 -3.55 3.17
N SER A 50 -6.89 -3.47 3.24
CA SER A 50 -7.63 -4.32 4.19
C SER A 50 -7.83 -5.70 3.54
N PRO A 51 -7.10 -6.77 3.94
CA PRO A 51 -7.42 -8.10 3.48
C PRO A 51 -8.81 -8.42 4.06
N LYS A 52 -9.83 -8.38 3.20
CA LYS A 52 -11.20 -8.70 3.57
C LYS A 52 -11.20 -10.06 4.25
N SER A 53 -11.32 -10.06 5.57
CA SER A 53 -11.48 -11.25 6.40
C SER A 53 -12.86 -11.82 6.10
N SER A 54 -12.96 -12.56 5.00
CA SER A 54 -14.09 -13.44 4.76
C SER A 54 -13.76 -14.75 5.45
N SER A 55 -14.60 -15.14 6.40
CA SER A 55 -14.59 -16.36 7.22
C SER A 55 -14.53 -17.70 6.45
N SER A 56 -14.35 -17.67 5.13
CA SER A 56 -14.10 -18.81 4.27
C SER A 56 -12.59 -18.93 4.05
N ASN A 57 -11.99 -20.00 4.57
CA ASN A 57 -10.59 -20.37 4.33
C ASN A 57 -10.29 -20.61 2.83
N TRP A 58 -11.32 -20.70 1.97
CA TRP A 58 -11.15 -20.95 0.55
C TRP A 58 -10.96 -19.68 -0.27
N ASN A 59 -9.84 -19.61 -0.99
CA ASN A 59 -9.44 -18.55 -1.90
C ASN A 59 -9.56 -19.03 -3.36
N TRP A 60 -10.68 -18.65 -3.99
CA TRP A 60 -10.98 -19.01 -5.38
C TRP A 60 -9.92 -18.58 -6.40
N PRO A 61 -9.45 -17.32 -6.40
CA PRO A 61 -8.38 -16.89 -7.31
C PRO A 61 -7.08 -17.69 -7.14
N ALA A 62 -6.66 -17.95 -5.90
CA ALA A 62 -5.44 -18.71 -5.65
C ALA A 62 -5.56 -20.17 -6.10
N PHE A 63 -6.74 -20.78 -5.95
CA PHE A 63 -7.01 -22.12 -6.47
C PHE A 63 -6.91 -22.18 -8.01
N LEU A 64 -7.57 -21.28 -8.73
CA LEU A 64 -7.64 -21.35 -10.20
C LEU A 64 -6.33 -20.95 -10.87
N PHE A 65 -5.67 -19.91 -10.34
CA PHE A 65 -4.47 -19.33 -10.96
C PHE A 65 -3.17 -19.77 -10.27
N GLY A 66 -3.24 -20.57 -9.21
CA GLY A 66 -2.09 -21.20 -8.56
C GLY A 66 -0.93 -20.22 -8.26
N PRO A 67 0.32 -20.56 -8.62
CA PRO A 67 1.48 -19.68 -8.43
C PRO A 67 1.34 -18.29 -9.07
N PHE A 68 0.58 -18.14 -10.16
CA PHE A 68 0.41 -16.85 -10.83
C PHE A 68 -0.39 -15.86 -9.98
N TRP A 69 -1.35 -16.35 -9.19
CA TRP A 69 -2.03 -15.50 -8.21
C TRP A 69 -1.06 -14.96 -7.16
N TYR A 70 -0.15 -15.82 -6.67
CA TYR A 70 0.88 -15.42 -5.72
C TYR A 70 1.84 -14.37 -6.31
N LEU A 71 2.23 -14.51 -7.58
CA LEU A 71 3.04 -13.52 -8.29
C LEU A 71 2.30 -12.19 -8.43
N TYR A 72 1.04 -12.21 -8.83
CA TYR A 72 0.20 -11.01 -8.96
C TYR A 72 0.10 -10.22 -7.65
N LYS A 73 0.04 -10.91 -6.50
CA LYS A 73 0.00 -10.28 -5.17
C LYS A 73 1.38 -9.86 -4.64
N GLY A 74 2.47 -10.10 -5.38
CA GLY A 74 3.84 -9.72 -5.01
C GLY A 74 4.57 -10.74 -4.13
N MET A 75 4.00 -11.92 -3.89
CA MET A 75 4.56 -12.97 -3.02
C MET A 75 5.56 -13.87 -3.76
N VAL A 76 6.60 -13.29 -4.37
CA VAL A 76 7.50 -14.00 -5.30
C VAL A 76 8.19 -15.21 -4.67
N LYS A 77 8.66 -15.11 -3.42
CA LYS A 77 9.34 -16.21 -2.72
C LYS A 77 8.45 -17.45 -2.58
N LYS A 78 7.17 -17.25 -2.26
CA LYS A 78 6.18 -18.32 -2.14
C LYS A 78 5.80 -18.88 -3.50
N ALA A 79 5.60 -18.01 -4.50
CA ALA A 79 5.29 -18.45 -5.86
C ALA A 79 6.38 -19.37 -6.43
N VAL A 80 7.66 -19.00 -6.30
CA VAL A 80 8.79 -19.82 -6.75
C VAL A 80 8.82 -21.16 -6.03
N LEU A 81 8.64 -21.17 -4.71
CA LEU A 81 8.62 -22.40 -3.92
C LEU A 81 7.48 -23.35 -4.35
N ILE A 82 6.25 -22.83 -4.50
CA ILE A 82 5.08 -23.61 -4.93
C ILE A 82 5.27 -24.14 -6.34
N PHE A 83 5.85 -23.34 -7.24
CA PHE A 83 6.15 -23.77 -8.61
C PHE A 83 7.18 -24.89 -8.66
N ILE A 84 8.27 -24.79 -7.91
CA ILE A 84 9.27 -25.86 -7.79
C ILE A 84 8.65 -27.13 -7.23
N ILE A 85 7.91 -27.04 -6.12
CA ILE A 85 7.24 -28.19 -5.52
C ILE A 85 6.27 -28.83 -6.52
N GLY A 86 5.45 -28.02 -7.20
CA GLY A 86 4.50 -28.50 -8.22
C GLY A 86 5.20 -29.18 -9.40
N SER A 87 6.33 -28.65 -9.86
CA SER A 87 7.11 -29.28 -10.94
C SER A 87 7.72 -30.62 -10.51
N VAL A 88 8.24 -30.70 -9.29
CA VAL A 88 8.83 -31.94 -8.75
C VAL A 88 7.75 -32.99 -8.53
N THR A 89 6.62 -32.61 -7.95
CA THR A 89 5.52 -33.56 -7.72
C THR A 89 4.87 -34.02 -9.02
N ALA A 90 4.75 -33.16 -10.03
CA ALA A 90 4.29 -33.54 -11.36
C ALA A 90 5.25 -34.49 -12.08
N TYR A 91 6.56 -34.33 -11.87
CA TYR A 91 7.58 -35.21 -12.43
C TYR A 91 7.61 -36.59 -11.75
N VAL A 92 7.49 -36.64 -10.42
CA VAL A 92 7.54 -37.90 -9.65
C VAL A 92 6.21 -38.66 -9.70
N ILE A 93 5.07 -37.95 -9.68
CA ILE A 93 3.73 -38.53 -9.64
C ILE A 93 2.88 -37.85 -10.73
N PRO A 94 2.84 -38.42 -11.95
CA PRO A 94 2.03 -37.88 -13.02
C PRO A 94 0.56 -37.80 -12.60
N GLY A 95 -0.04 -36.61 -12.71
CA GLY A 95 -1.50 -36.40 -12.60
C GLY A 95 -2.03 -35.91 -11.25
N ILE A 96 -1.51 -36.35 -10.10
CA ILE A 96 -2.13 -36.03 -8.79
C ILE A 96 -1.33 -34.96 -8.02
N GLY A 97 -0.01 -34.92 -8.19
CA GLY A 97 0.87 -34.01 -7.43
C GLY A 97 0.53 -32.52 -7.64
N ALA A 98 0.19 -32.14 -8.86
CA ALA A 98 -0.23 -30.78 -9.18
C ALA A 98 -1.60 -30.42 -8.56
N LEU A 99 -2.53 -31.37 -8.49
CA LEU A 99 -3.86 -31.13 -7.89
C LEU A 99 -3.77 -30.82 -6.39
N ALA A 100 -2.89 -31.52 -5.67
CA ALA A 100 -2.64 -31.24 -4.25
C ALA A 100 -2.08 -29.83 -4.02
N VAL A 101 -1.20 -29.37 -4.91
CA VAL A 101 -0.64 -28.01 -4.87
C VAL A 101 -1.69 -26.95 -5.15
N TRP A 102 -2.60 -27.19 -6.10
CA TRP A 102 -3.70 -26.27 -6.41
C TRP A 102 -4.71 -26.20 -5.26
N LEU A 103 -5.09 -27.33 -4.67
CA LEU A 103 -5.94 -27.38 -3.48
C LEU A 103 -5.31 -26.62 -2.30
N TYR A 104 -3.99 -26.78 -2.09
CA TYR A 104 -3.26 -26.01 -1.09
C TYR A 104 -3.38 -24.50 -1.34
N CYS A 105 -3.19 -24.05 -2.58
CA CYS A 105 -3.32 -22.63 -2.93
C CYS A 105 -4.74 -22.12 -2.63
N GLY A 106 -5.76 -22.93 -2.89
CA GLY A 106 -7.15 -22.63 -2.53
C GLY A 106 -7.34 -22.43 -1.03
N PHE A 107 -6.94 -23.40 -0.19
CA PHE A 107 -7.16 -23.32 1.26
C PHE A 107 -6.24 -22.33 1.99
N LYS A 108 -5.06 -22.04 1.46
CA LYS A 108 -4.02 -21.28 2.18
C LYS A 108 -3.65 -19.96 1.54
N GLY A 109 -4.20 -19.64 0.38
CA GLY A 109 -3.90 -18.41 -0.35
C GLY A 109 -4.18 -17.15 0.48
N ASN A 110 -5.24 -17.15 1.29
CA ASN A 110 -5.56 -16.00 2.14
C ASN A 110 -4.59 -15.86 3.32
N ASP A 111 -4.28 -16.95 4.02
CA ASP A 111 -3.30 -16.97 5.13
C ASP A 111 -1.89 -16.55 4.68
N ASP A 112 -1.45 -17.04 3.53
CA ASP A 112 -0.13 -16.71 2.98
C ASP A 112 -0.06 -15.22 2.61
N LEU A 113 -1.15 -14.69 2.06
CA LEU A 113 -1.29 -13.27 1.79
C LEU A 113 -1.22 -12.48 3.09
N GLU A 114 -2.06 -12.78 4.08
CA GLU A 114 -2.07 -12.11 5.39
C GLU A 114 -0.67 -12.03 6.01
N LYS A 115 0.06 -13.16 6.05
CA LYS A 115 1.43 -13.21 6.57
C LYS A 115 2.41 -12.36 5.77
N HIS A 116 2.28 -12.34 4.44
CA HIS A 116 3.15 -11.52 3.60
C HIS A 116 3.02 -10.04 3.93
N LEU A 117 1.80 -9.61 4.24
CA LEU A 117 1.48 -8.20 4.48
C LEU A 117 1.80 -7.77 5.88
N ALA A 118 1.50 -8.62 6.86
CA ALA A 118 2.00 -8.45 8.20
C ALA A 118 3.53 -8.25 8.15
N LYS A 119 4.27 -9.03 7.36
CA LYS A 119 5.72 -8.82 7.22
C LYS A 119 6.11 -7.55 6.43
N LYS A 120 5.28 -7.08 5.51
CA LYS A 120 5.60 -5.92 4.65
C LYS A 120 5.31 -4.59 5.35
N TYR A 121 4.34 -4.57 6.25
CA TYR A 121 3.82 -3.37 6.92
C TYR A 121 4.05 -3.35 8.44
N ASN A 122 4.67 -4.37 9.03
CA ASN A 122 5.32 -4.30 10.36
C ASN A 122 6.81 -4.02 10.18
#